data_AF-A0AAU1XNF4-F1
#
_entry.id   AF-A0AAU1XNF4-F1
#
_cell.length_a   1.000
_cell.length_b   1.000
_cell.length_c   1.000
_cell.angle_alpha   90.00
_cell.angle_beta   90.00
_cell.angle_gamma   90.00
#
_symmetry.space_group_name_H-M   'P 1'
#
loop_
_entity.id
_entity.type
_entity.pdbx_description
1 polymer ?
#
loop_
_entity_poly.entity_id
_entity_poly.type
_entity_poly.pdbx_seq_one_letter_code
_entity_poly.pdbx_strand_id
1 'polypeptide(L)' 'MAESEDALAIRHVAERLMKEHPQLDAGLVRSSVQTAYEELRYARVRTYLPVLMERRAKDLLPPDDRPVSEA' A
#
# COMPACT_ATOMS: atom_id res chain seq x y z
N MET A 1 19.86 -12.22 -7.52
CA MET A 1 18.64 -12.44 -8.34
C MET A 1 18.05 -11.06 -8.57
N ALA A 2 17.71 -10.70 -9.80
CA ALA A 2 17.05 -9.41 -10.05
C ALA A 2 15.71 -9.40 -9.30
N GLU A 3 15.46 -8.34 -8.55
CA GLU A 3 14.18 -8.15 -7.89
C GLU A 3 13.10 -7.97 -8.95
N SER A 4 12.00 -8.72 -8.86
CA SER A 4 10.88 -8.60 -9.80
C SER A 4 10.28 -7.19 -9.75
N GLU A 5 9.77 -6.68 -10.88
CA GLU A 5 9.06 -5.39 -10.93
C GLU A 5 7.94 -5.30 -9.89
N ASP A 6 7.26 -6.42 -9.63
CA ASP A 6 6.23 -6.52 -8.59
C ASP A 6 6.79 -6.32 -7.18
N ALA A 7 7.97 -6.87 -6.87
CA ALA A 7 8.61 -6.70 -5.57
C ALA A 7 9.08 -5.24 -5.36
N LEU A 8 9.57 -4.59 -6.42
CA LEU A 8 9.86 -3.16 -6.42
C LEU A 8 8.59 -2.33 -6.16
N ALA A 9 7.49 -2.65 -6.85
CA ALA A 9 6.21 -1.97 -6.66
C ALA A 9 5.68 -2.11 -5.23
N ILE A 10 5.71 -3.32 -4.67
CA ILE A 10 5.27 -3.60 -3.29
C ILE A 10 6.09 -2.76 -2.31
N ARG A 11 7.43 -2.75 -2.44
CA ARG A 11 8.29 -1.97 -1.57
C ARG A 11 8.00 -0.47 -1.66
N HIS A 12 7.93 0.09 -2.87
CA HIS A 12 7.70 1.51 -3.07
C HIS A 12 6.35 1.98 -2.51
N VAL A 13 5.29 1.18 -2.68
CA VAL A 13 3.98 1.50 -2.12
C VAL A 13 4.01 1.42 -0.59
N ALA A 14 4.63 0.39 -0.01
CA ALA A 14 4.76 0.28 1.44
C ALA A 14 5.53 1.46 2.05
N GLU A 15 6.66 1.85 1.46
CA GLU A 15 7.44 3.01 1.90
C GLU A 15 6.65 4.31 1.85
N ARG A 16 5.84 4.51 0.81
CA ARG A 16 4.98 5.70 0.69
C ARG A 16 3.90 5.71 1.76
N LEU A 17 3.20 4.60 1.97
CA LEU A 17 2.16 4.51 3.00
C LEU A 17 2.73 4.68 4.41
N MET A 18 3.91 4.14 4.69
CA MET A 18 4.59 4.34 5.98
C MET A 18 4.94 5.82 6.22
N LYS A 19 5.27 6.57 5.16
CA LYS A 19 5.51 8.02 5.25
C LYS A 19 4.22 8.82 5.40
N GLU A 20 3.14 8.39 4.75
CA GLU A 20 1.81 9.03 4.82
C GLU A 20 1.13 8.78 6.18
N HIS A 21 1.42 7.64 6.82
CA HIS A 21 0.81 7.21 8.09
C HIS A 21 1.87 6.83 9.14
N PRO A 22 2.69 7.79 9.64
CA PRO A 22 3.77 7.49 10.60
C PRO A 22 3.27 6.94 11.95
N GLN A 23 2.01 7.14 12.28
CA GLN A 23 1.32 6.64 13.48
C GLN A 23 0.88 5.18 13.38
N LEU A 24 0.83 4.60 12.18
CA LEU A 24 0.43 3.21 11.99
C LEU A 24 1.62 2.27 12.13
N ASP A 25 1.36 1.06 12.64
CA ASP A 25 2.37 0.03 12.71
C ASP A 25 2.90 -0.34 11.32
N ALA A 26 4.22 -0.39 11.18
CA ALA A 26 4.87 -0.71 9.92
C ALA A 26 4.57 -2.15 9.46
N GLY A 27 4.34 -3.08 10.40
CA GLY A 27 3.91 -4.45 10.10
C GLY A 27 2.52 -4.47 9.46
N LEU A 28 1.58 -3.70 10.03
CA LEU A 28 0.24 -3.51 9.49
C LEU A 28 0.28 -2.90 8.08
N VAL A 29 1.06 -1.84 7.86
CA VAL A 29 1.17 -1.23 6.52
C VAL A 29 1.69 -2.23 5.50
N ARG A 30 2.74 -2.99 5.84
CA ARG A 30 3.31 -4.01 4.94
C ARG A 30 2.32 -5.13 4.66
N SER A 31 1.58 -5.62 5.65
CA SER A 31 0.59 -6.68 5.46
C SER A 31 -0.56 -6.21 4.57
N SER A 32 -1.07 -4.98 4.76
CA SER A 32 -2.12 -4.40 3.90
C SER A 32 -1.68 -4.27 2.45
N VAL A 33 -0.44 -3.84 2.19
CA VAL A 33 0.11 -3.78 0.82
C VAL A 33 0.27 -5.17 0.22
N GLN A 34 0.76 -6.13 0.99
CA GLN A 34 0.91 -7.52 0.54
C GLN A 34 -0.45 -8.16 0.19
N THR A 35 -1.46 -7.96 1.03
CA THR A 35 -2.83 -8.40 0.74
C THR A 35 -3.39 -7.75 -0.52
N ALA A 36 -3.20 -6.44 -0.69
CA ALA A 36 -3.63 -5.73 -1.89
C ALA A 36 -2.94 -6.27 -3.17
N TYR A 37 -1.65 -6.58 -3.10
CA TYR A 37 -0.94 -7.24 -4.20
C TYR A 37 -1.54 -8.62 -4.52
N GLU A 38 -1.80 -9.45 -3.51
CA GLU A 38 -2.32 -10.80 -3.70
C GLU A 38 -3.70 -10.83 -4.37
N GLU A 39 -4.55 -9.86 -4.07
CA GLU A 39 -5.85 -9.66 -4.73
C GLU A 39 -5.70 -9.24 -6.20
N LEU A 40 -4.63 -8.51 -6.54
CA LEU A 40 -4.43 -7.88 -7.86
C LEU A 40 -3.41 -8.61 -8.75
N ARG A 41 -2.65 -9.58 -8.24
CA ARG A 41 -1.54 -10.24 -8.96
C ARG A 41 -1.93 -10.95 -10.26
N TYR A 42 -3.22 -11.27 -10.38
CA TYR A 42 -3.82 -11.89 -11.57
C TYR A 42 -4.42 -10.89 -12.56
N ALA A 43 -4.28 -9.58 -12.29
CA ALA A 43 -4.71 -8.55 -13.22
C ALA A 43 -3.94 -8.65 -14.55
N ARG A 44 -4.70 -8.59 -15.66
CA ARG A 44 -4.14 -8.67 -17.02
C ARG A 44 -3.21 -7.51 -17.36
N VAL A 45 -3.42 -6.34 -16.76
CA VAL A 45 -2.64 -5.13 -17.04
C VAL A 45 -1.90 -4.70 -15.78
N ARG A 46 -0.60 -5.03 -15.72
CA ARG A 46 0.25 -4.80 -14.54
C ARG A 46 0.79 -3.37 -14.42
N THR A 47 0.74 -2.57 -15.48
CA THR A 47 1.22 -1.18 -15.48
C THR A 47 0.56 -0.32 -14.40
N TYR A 48 -0.71 -0.61 -14.07
CA TYR A 48 -1.47 0.12 -13.06
C TYR A 48 -1.47 -0.55 -11.68
N LEU A 49 -0.77 -1.69 -11.55
CA LEU A 49 -0.72 -2.46 -10.31
C LEU A 49 -0.31 -1.62 -9.10
N PRO A 50 0.72 -0.75 -9.17
CA PRO A 50 1.10 0.07 -8.01
C PRO A 50 -0.02 0.99 -7.52
N VAL A 51 -0.73 1.65 -8.44
CA VAL A 51 -1.80 2.60 -8.12
C VAL A 51 -3.01 1.89 -7.53
N LEU A 52 -3.41 0.77 -8.13
CA LEU A 52 -4.54 -0.03 -7.64
C LEU A 52 -4.23 -0.66 -6.29
N MET A 53 -3.01 -1.17 -6.12
CA MET A 53 -2.54 -1.76 -4.87
C MET A 53 -2.48 -0.74 -3.74
N GLU A 54 -1.96 0.46 -4.00
CA GLU A 54 -1.93 1.53 -2.99
C GLU A 54 -3.34 1.92 -2.55
N ARG A 55 -4.26 2.12 -3.51
CA ARG A 55 -5.65 2.44 -3.20
C ARG A 55 -6.29 1.34 -2.34
N ARG A 56 -6.12 0.09 -2.74
CA ARG A 56 -6.68 -1.04 -2.00
C ARG A 56 -6.05 -1.19 -0.60
N ALA A 57 -4.75 -0.94 -0.48
CA ALA A 57 -4.06 -0.95 0.81
C ALA A 57 -4.62 0.16 1.73
N LYS A 58 -4.87 1.37 1.21
CA LYS A 58 -5.53 2.45 1.98
C LYS A 58 -6.92 2.05 2.48
N ASP A 59 -7.70 1.33 1.67
CA ASP A 59 -9.01 0.81 2.08
C ASP A 59 -8.92 -0.28 3.17
N LEU A 60 -7.76 -0.96 3.29
CA LEU A 60 -7.49 -1.98 4.32
C LEU A 60 -6.88 -1.39 5.60
N LEU A 61 -6.34 -0.17 5.55
CA LEU A 61 -5.81 0.51 6.71
C LEU A 61 -6.96 1.08 7.56
N PRO A 62 -6.80 1.12 8.89
CA PRO A 62 -7.76 1.81 9.73
C PRO A 62 -7.87 3.28 9.31
N PRO A 63 -9.06 3.90 9.45
CA PRO A 63 -9.25 5.31 9.14
C PRO A 63 -8.23 6.13 9.93
N ASP A 64 -7.62 7.08 9.24
CA ASP A 64 -6.65 7.95 9.85
C ASP A 64 -7.39 8.93 10.76
N ASP A 65 -7.35 8.65 12.06
CA ASP A 65 -8.03 9.42 13.11
C ASP A 65 -7.29 10.75 13.38
N ARG A 66 -6.84 11.41 12.32
CA ARG A 66 -6.36 12.79 12.39
C ARG A 66 -7.58 13.64 12.73
N PRO A 67 -7.63 14.28 13.91
CA PRO A 67 -8.70 15.23 14.18
C PRO A 67 -8.63 16.26 13.05
N VAL A 68 -9.70 16.32 12.26
CA VAL A 68 -9.94 17.43 11.34
C VAL A 68 -9.81 18.68 12.19
N SER A 69 -8.71 19.40 12.00
CA SER A 69 -8.50 20.70 12.61
C SER A 69 -9.51 21.63 11.95
N GLU A 70 -10.73 21.66 12.48
CA GLU A 70 -11.72 22.68 12.17
C GLU A 70 -11.14 24.03 12.64
N ALA A 71 -10.92 24.92 11.68
CA ALA A 71 -10.49 26.29 11.88
C ALA A 71 -11.67 27.24 11.67
#